data_AF-A0AAJ0LUI4-F1
#
_entry.id   AF-A0AAJ0LUI4-F1
#
_cell.length_a   1.000
_cell.length_b   1.000
_cell.length_c   1.000
_cell.angle_alpha   90.00
_cell.angle_beta   90.00
_cell.angle_gamma   90.00
#
_symmetry.space_group_name_H-M   'P 1'
#
loop_
_entity.id
_entity.type
_entity.pdbx_description
1 polymer ?
#
loop_
_entity_poly.entity_id
_entity_poly.type
_entity_poly.pdbx_seq_one_letter_code
_entity_poly.pdbx_strand_id
1 'polypeptide(L)'
;MSTELLARHIQDHNEANTTLKPFWGYASRVLPCSSDEGTCEYLDAVYSMHATSMTYTFILWGVLLGIVVAWVTIRGWRMGGPIQSVGSSFDSLCDAMSRAKRQYLLFDTPITWLFGRVSRLQVMVLACFSGYLLIFSLVGITYRTWITPVEDTNVNNTRTGLGGWSDRIGALAYALTPFTILLSNRESVLSLLTGIPYQHFNFLHR
;
A
#
# COMPACT_ATOMS: atom_id res chain seq x y z
N MET A 1 18.40 30.37 34.39
CA MET A 1 17.85 29.03 34.67
C MET A 1 17.28 28.52 33.35
N SER A 2 18.15 27.94 32.51
CA SER A 2 17.76 27.33 31.25
C SER A 2 16.89 26.12 31.57
N THR A 3 15.63 26.16 31.16
CA THR A 3 14.78 24.98 31.10
C THR A 3 15.43 24.02 30.12
N GLU A 4 16.25 23.10 30.61
CA GLU A 4 16.65 21.95 29.80
C GLU A 4 15.36 21.27 29.36
N LEU A 5 15.17 21.18 28.05
CA LEU A 5 14.11 20.38 27.47
C LEU A 5 14.41 18.93 27.84
N LEU A 6 13.82 18.47 28.95
CA LEU A 6 13.89 17.10 29.41
C LEU A 6 13.55 16.20 28.22
N ALA A 7 14.49 15.33 27.85
CA ALA A 7 14.35 14.46 26.68
C ALA A 7 13.08 13.61 26.86
N ARG A 8 12.08 13.82 25.98
CA ARG A 8 10.82 13.06 25.99
C ARG A 8 10.84 11.86 25.05
N HIS A 9 11.97 11.62 24.40
CA HIS A 9 12.11 10.54 23.44
C HIS A 9 12.60 9.28 24.14
N ILE A 10 12.07 8.13 23.73
CA ILE A 10 12.42 6.82 24.31
C ILE A 10 13.88 6.44 23.98
N GLN A 11 14.53 7.16 23.06
CA GLN A 11 15.90 6.90 22.63
C GLN A 11 16.78 8.14 22.89
N ASP A 12 17.96 7.93 23.45
CA ASP A 12 18.99 8.96 23.57
C ASP A 12 19.90 8.97 22.33
N HIS A 13 19.86 10.06 21.57
CA HIS A 13 20.68 10.24 20.37
C HIS A 13 22.07 10.80 20.68
N ASN A 14 22.33 11.26 21.91
CA ASN A 14 23.58 11.87 22.33
C ASN A 14 24.48 10.92 23.13
N GLU A 15 24.03 9.69 23.38
CA GLU A 15 24.77 8.70 24.15
C GLU A 15 26.07 8.30 23.43
N ALA A 16 27.17 8.23 24.20
CA ALA A 16 28.48 7.86 23.68
C ALA A 16 28.47 6.39 23.21
N ASN A 17 29.07 6.12 22.04
CA ASN A 17 29.13 4.78 21.41
C ASN A 17 27.81 4.28 20.77
N THR A 18 27.01 5.20 20.22
CA THR A 18 25.78 4.88 19.49
C THR A 18 26.00 4.78 17.98
N THR A 19 25.36 3.79 17.36
CA THR A 19 25.24 3.64 15.90
C THR A 19 23.81 3.96 15.47
N LEU A 20 23.66 4.91 14.56
CA LEU A 20 22.36 5.28 14.01
C LEU A 20 22.04 4.42 12.78
N LYS A 21 21.00 3.59 12.88
CA LYS A 21 20.46 2.81 11.76
C LYS A 21 19.34 3.62 11.08
N PRO A 22 19.52 4.03 9.81
CA PRO A 22 18.49 4.78 9.09
C PRO A 22 17.34 3.87 8.66
N PHE A 23 16.12 4.42 8.64
CA PHE A 23 14.92 3.81 8.10
C PHE A 23 14.28 4.75 7.07
N TRP A 24 13.63 4.19 6.05
CA TRP A 24 13.07 4.98 4.96
C TRP A 24 11.85 5.75 5.43
N GLY A 25 11.88 7.09 5.35
CA GLY A 25 10.73 7.93 5.74
C GLY A 25 10.40 7.90 7.24
N TYR A 26 11.34 7.48 8.09
CA TYR A 26 11.15 7.36 9.53
C TYR A 26 12.41 7.76 10.30
N ALA A 27 12.27 7.98 11.61
CA ALA A 27 13.40 8.34 12.47
C ALA A 27 14.49 7.26 12.44
N SER A 28 15.75 7.63 12.63
CA SER A 28 16.84 6.67 12.75
C SER A 28 16.81 5.97 14.11
N ARG A 29 17.05 4.66 14.13
CA ARG A 29 17.14 3.89 15.38
C ARG A 29 18.54 3.99 15.96
N VAL A 30 18.64 4.27 17.25
CA VAL A 30 19.88 4.18 18.04
C VAL A 30 20.16 2.73 18.43
N LEU A 31 21.38 2.26 18.21
CA LEU A 31 21.87 0.93 18.60
C LEU A 31 23.24 1.05 19.29
N PRO A 32 23.55 0.24 20.33
CA PRO A 32 22.67 -0.69 21.03
C PRO A 32 21.57 0.02 21.83
N CYS A 33 20.50 -0.69 22.19
CA CYS A 33 19.45 -0.15 23.05
C CYS A 33 19.90 -0.20 24.51
N SER A 34 19.96 0.94 25.18
CA SER A 34 20.40 1.11 26.57
C SER A 34 19.26 1.05 27.61
N SER A 35 18.00 1.06 27.15
CA SER A 35 16.80 1.00 28.00
C SER A 35 16.47 -0.42 28.53
N ASP A 36 15.35 -0.56 29.26
CA ASP A 36 14.86 -1.85 29.73
C ASP A 36 14.54 -2.84 28.59
N GLU A 37 14.62 -4.15 28.89
CA GLU A 37 14.39 -5.23 27.92
C GLU A 37 13.04 -5.08 27.21
N GLY A 38 11.97 -4.72 27.93
CA GLY A 38 10.64 -4.53 27.36
C GLY A 38 10.55 -3.35 26.39
N THR A 39 11.21 -2.24 26.70
CA THR A 39 11.34 -1.10 25.80
C THR A 39 12.17 -1.43 24.57
N CYS A 40 13.26 -2.19 24.73
CA CYS A 40 14.10 -2.61 23.61
C CYS A 40 13.37 -3.58 22.66
N GLU A 41 12.61 -4.54 23.19
CA GLU A 41 11.73 -5.41 22.40
C GLU A 41 10.65 -4.62 21.65
N TYR A 42 10.04 -3.64 22.32
CA TYR A 42 9.03 -2.78 21.71
C TYR A 42 9.62 -1.97 20.56
N LEU A 43 10.79 -1.33 20.76
CA LEU A 43 11.49 -0.59 19.71
C LEU A 43 11.84 -1.51 18.54
N ASP A 44 12.36 -2.71 18.79
CA ASP A 44 12.65 -3.67 17.72
C ASP A 44 11.40 -4.02 16.89
N ALA A 45 10.28 -4.26 17.57
CA ALA A 45 9.00 -4.54 16.94
C ALA A 45 8.48 -3.36 16.11
N VAL A 46 8.53 -2.12 16.63
CA VAL A 46 8.09 -0.91 15.91
C VAL A 46 8.89 -0.69 14.64
N TYR A 47 10.22 -0.72 14.75
CA TYR A 47 11.09 -0.50 13.59
C TYR A 47 11.00 -1.63 12.56
N SER A 48 10.81 -2.88 13.01
CA SER A 48 10.58 -4.02 12.12
C SER A 48 9.24 -3.94 11.38
N MET A 49 8.16 -3.57 12.08
CA MET A 49 6.85 -3.34 11.48
C MET A 49 6.89 -2.19 10.46
N HIS A 50 7.63 -1.13 10.74
CA HIS A 50 7.84 -0.02 9.81
C HIS A 50 8.74 -0.40 8.61
N ALA A 51 9.76 -1.25 8.77
CA ALA A 51 10.53 -1.73 7.62
C ALA A 51 9.68 -2.61 6.70
N THR A 52 8.86 -3.48 7.30
CA THR A 52 7.85 -4.25 6.58
C THR A 52 6.85 -3.31 5.93
N SER A 53 6.47 -2.23 6.64
CA SER A 53 5.86 -0.95 6.20
C SER A 53 6.02 -0.63 4.72
N MET A 54 7.26 -0.21 4.50
CA MET A 54 7.78 0.30 3.26
C MET A 54 7.92 -0.80 2.22
N THR A 55 8.28 -2.01 2.62
CA THR A 55 8.39 -3.15 1.71
C THR A 55 7.07 -3.44 0.97
N TYR A 56 5.94 -3.50 1.68
CA TYR A 56 4.64 -3.69 1.02
C TYR A 56 4.22 -2.48 0.18
N THR A 57 4.60 -1.29 0.58
CA THR A 57 4.38 -0.08 -0.22
C THR A 57 5.11 -0.14 -1.56
N PHE A 58 6.37 -0.58 -1.58
CA PHE A 58 7.10 -0.78 -2.83
C PHE A 58 6.55 -1.93 -3.67
N ILE A 59 6.10 -3.02 -3.03
CA ILE A 59 5.45 -4.13 -3.74
C ILE A 59 4.15 -3.66 -4.41
N LEU A 60 3.31 -2.88 -3.72
CA LEU A 60 2.10 -2.28 -4.28
C LEU A 60 2.42 -1.50 -5.56
N TRP A 61 3.43 -0.63 -5.52
CA TRP A 61 3.88 0.10 -6.72
C TRP A 61 4.42 -0.79 -7.82
N GLY A 62 5.20 -1.81 -7.47
CA GLY A 62 5.69 -2.81 -8.42
C GLY A 62 4.54 -3.53 -9.13
N VAL A 63 3.48 -3.88 -8.41
CA VAL A 63 2.28 -4.51 -8.98
C VAL A 63 1.51 -3.52 -9.86
N LEU A 64 1.28 -2.29 -9.41
CA LEU A 64 0.57 -1.26 -10.19
C LEU A 64 1.29 -0.95 -11.51
N LEU A 65 2.60 -0.70 -11.45
CA LEU A 65 3.41 -0.45 -12.64
C LEU A 65 3.52 -1.70 -13.53
N GLY A 66 3.65 -2.88 -12.93
CA GLY A 66 3.66 -4.15 -13.66
C GLY A 66 2.38 -4.37 -14.45
N ILE A 67 1.21 -4.05 -13.89
CA ILE A 67 -0.09 -4.12 -14.58
C ILE A 67 -0.12 -3.15 -15.77
N VAL A 68 0.35 -1.90 -15.59
CA VAL A 68 0.38 -0.91 -16.67
C VAL A 68 1.33 -1.36 -17.79
N VAL A 69 2.52 -1.84 -17.46
CA VAL A 69 3.50 -2.34 -18.44
C VAL A 69 2.93 -3.54 -19.19
N ALA A 70 2.37 -4.53 -18.50
CA ALA A 70 1.76 -5.70 -19.12
C ALA A 70 0.60 -5.31 -20.04
N TRP A 71 -0.20 -4.31 -19.67
CA TRP A 71 -1.29 -3.82 -20.52
C TRP A 71 -0.76 -3.16 -21.80
N VAL A 72 0.24 -2.28 -21.68
CA VAL A 72 0.85 -1.58 -22.82
C VAL A 72 1.52 -2.54 -23.78
N THR A 73 2.22 -3.57 -23.29
CA THR A 73 2.84 -4.59 -24.15
C THR A 73 1.80 -5.39 -24.91
N ILE A 74 0.74 -5.86 -24.24
CA ILE A 74 -0.37 -6.58 -24.89
C ILE A 74 -1.05 -5.70 -25.94
N ARG A 75 -1.33 -4.43 -25.62
CA ARG A 75 -1.94 -3.48 -26.55
C ARG A 75 -1.06 -3.21 -27.76
N GLY A 76 0.25 -3.01 -27.54
CA GLY A 76 1.23 -2.79 -28.60
C GLY A 76 1.33 -3.97 -29.55
N TRP A 77 1.36 -5.20 -29.02
CA TRP A 77 1.35 -6.43 -29.83
C TRP A 77 0.10 -6.55 -30.70
N ARG A 78 -1.08 -6.14 -30.20
CA ARG A 78 -2.33 -6.19 -30.97
C ARG A 78 -2.51 -5.08 -32.00
N MET A 79 -1.82 -3.95 -31.84
CA MET A 79 -1.88 -2.82 -32.77
C MET A 79 -0.89 -2.96 -33.94
N GLY A 80 0.07 -3.89 -33.85
CA GLY A 80 0.94 -4.27 -34.97
C GLY A 80 0.11 -4.95 -36.07
N GLY A 81 0.18 -4.42 -37.29
CA GLY A 81 -0.69 -4.79 -38.42
C GLY A 81 -0.66 -6.27 -38.87
N PRO A 82 -1.44 -6.62 -39.91
CA PRO A 82 -1.89 -7.98 -40.23
C PRO A 82 -0.83 -9.00 -40.67
N ILE A 83 0.46 -8.69 -40.57
CA ILE A 83 1.56 -9.54 -41.08
C ILE A 83 2.02 -10.58 -40.02
N GLN A 84 1.57 -10.48 -38.77
CA GLN A 84 1.94 -11.42 -37.70
C GLN A 84 0.76 -12.07 -36.97
N SER A 85 -0.43 -12.20 -37.58
CA SER A 85 -1.48 -13.08 -37.01
C SER A 85 -1.15 -14.55 -37.25
N VAL A 86 0.01 -15.00 -36.78
CA VAL A 86 0.25 -16.43 -36.57
C VAL A 86 -0.58 -16.76 -35.35
N GLY A 87 -1.72 -17.42 -35.56
CA GLY A 87 -2.71 -17.77 -34.54
C GLY A 87 -2.05 -18.44 -33.33
N SER A 88 -1.65 -17.61 -32.37
CA SER A 88 -1.02 -18.02 -31.14
C SER A 88 -2.12 -18.40 -30.18
N SER A 89 -1.92 -19.47 -29.38
CA SER A 89 -2.83 -19.84 -28.29
C SER A 89 -3.13 -18.69 -27.34
N PHE A 90 -2.28 -17.66 -27.33
CA PHE A 90 -2.48 -16.43 -26.56
C PHE A 90 -3.60 -15.54 -27.13
N ASP A 91 -3.75 -15.47 -28.45
CA ASP A 91 -4.81 -14.69 -29.10
C ASP A 91 -6.18 -15.33 -28.90
N SER A 92 -6.25 -16.66 -29.00
CA SER A 92 -7.50 -17.40 -28.74
C SER A 92 -7.94 -17.33 -27.27
N LEU A 93 -7.00 -17.40 -26.32
CA LEU A 93 -7.27 -17.19 -24.89
C LEU A 93 -7.76 -15.75 -24.62
N CYS A 94 -7.11 -14.78 -25.24
CA CYS A 94 -7.45 -13.37 -25.17
C CYS A 94 -8.87 -13.09 -25.71
N ASP A 95 -9.25 -13.71 -26.81
CA ASP A 95 -10.57 -13.59 -27.41
C ASP A 95 -11.65 -14.30 -26.58
N ALA A 96 -11.35 -15.48 -26.04
CA ALA A 96 -12.23 -16.18 -25.10
C ALA A 96 -12.48 -15.35 -23.84
N MET A 97 -11.43 -14.73 -23.29
CA MET A 97 -11.53 -13.83 -22.15
C MET A 97 -12.33 -12.56 -22.48
N SER A 98 -12.15 -12.00 -23.68
CA SER A 98 -12.93 -10.85 -24.16
C SER A 98 -14.43 -11.17 -24.26
N ARG A 99 -14.77 -12.36 -24.77
CA ARG A 99 -16.15 -12.87 -24.84
C ARG A 99 -16.76 -13.10 -23.45
N ALA A 100 -16.02 -13.76 -22.56
CA ALA A 100 -16.46 -14.00 -21.18
C ALA A 100 -16.68 -12.68 -20.41
N LYS A 101 -15.78 -11.71 -20.59
CA LYS A 101 -15.91 -10.36 -20.02
C LYS A 101 -17.17 -9.66 -20.51
N ARG A 102 -17.45 -9.71 -21.82
CA ARG A 102 -18.66 -9.11 -22.40
C ARG A 102 -19.94 -9.75 -21.86
N GLN A 103 -19.95 -11.06 -21.67
CA GLN A 103 -21.17 -11.77 -21.28
C GLN A 103 -21.47 -11.70 -19.78
N TYR A 104 -20.46 -11.71 -18.91
CA TYR A 104 -20.65 -11.79 -17.46
C TYR A 104 -20.26 -10.51 -16.69
N LEU A 105 -19.25 -9.78 -17.15
CA LEU A 105 -18.64 -8.66 -16.40
C LEU A 105 -19.13 -7.27 -16.83
N LEU A 106 -19.72 -7.15 -18.02
CA LEU A 106 -20.31 -5.89 -18.51
C LEU A 106 -21.77 -5.69 -18.07
N PHE A 107 -22.39 -6.68 -17.44
CA PHE A 107 -23.75 -6.50 -16.93
C PHE A 107 -23.76 -5.51 -15.77
N ASP A 108 -24.82 -4.71 -15.67
CA ASP A 108 -24.98 -3.74 -14.60
C ASP A 108 -25.10 -4.44 -13.23
N THR A 109 -24.58 -3.78 -12.19
CA THR A 109 -24.76 -4.26 -10.82
C THR A 109 -26.19 -4.03 -10.35
N PRO A 110 -26.81 -5.02 -9.68
CA PRO A 110 -28.16 -4.87 -9.14
C PRO A 110 -28.23 -3.90 -7.95
N ILE A 111 -27.11 -3.58 -7.31
CA ILE A 111 -27.01 -2.72 -6.10
C ILE A 111 -26.88 -1.25 -6.50
N THR A 112 -27.90 -0.73 -7.18
CA THR A 112 -27.89 0.66 -7.69
C THR A 112 -27.98 1.72 -6.60
N TRP A 113 -28.48 1.38 -5.41
CA TRP A 113 -28.57 2.31 -4.27
C TRP A 113 -27.20 2.70 -3.70
N LEU A 114 -26.23 1.77 -3.68
CA LEU A 114 -24.91 2.01 -3.09
C LEU A 114 -23.88 2.50 -4.12
N PHE A 115 -23.88 1.91 -5.32
CA PHE A 115 -22.84 2.19 -6.34
C PHE A 115 -23.37 2.97 -7.55
N GLY A 116 -24.68 3.20 -7.68
CA GLY A 116 -25.28 3.78 -8.89
C GLY A 116 -25.30 2.80 -10.07
N ARG A 117 -25.37 3.32 -11.31
CA ARG A 117 -25.29 2.51 -12.54
C ARG A 117 -23.82 2.29 -12.92
N VAL A 118 -23.22 1.26 -12.35
CA VAL A 118 -21.80 0.92 -12.53
C VAL A 118 -21.68 -0.53 -12.98
N SER A 119 -20.66 -0.82 -13.80
CA SER A 119 -20.42 -2.18 -14.30
C SER A 119 -19.95 -3.12 -13.17
N ARG A 120 -20.35 -4.40 -13.24
CA ARG A 120 -19.88 -5.44 -12.29
C ARG A 120 -18.37 -5.55 -12.23
N LEU A 121 -17.69 -5.32 -13.35
CA LEU A 121 -16.23 -5.30 -13.42
C LEU A 121 -15.60 -4.23 -12.52
N GLN A 122 -16.14 -3.01 -12.51
CA GLN A 122 -15.58 -1.93 -11.69
C GLN A 122 -15.75 -2.22 -10.20
N VAL A 123 -16.91 -2.75 -9.80
CA VAL A 123 -17.14 -3.15 -8.42
C VAL A 123 -16.24 -4.33 -8.03
N MET A 124 -16.00 -5.28 -8.93
CA MET A 124 -15.06 -6.38 -8.69
C MET A 124 -13.61 -5.88 -8.53
N VAL A 125 -13.18 -4.93 -9.37
CA VAL A 125 -11.84 -4.32 -9.25
C VAL A 125 -11.71 -3.59 -7.92
N LEU A 126 -12.71 -2.78 -7.54
CA LEU A 126 -12.75 -2.12 -6.25
C LEU A 126 -12.70 -3.12 -5.09
N ALA A 127 -13.51 -4.18 -5.13
CA ALA A 127 -13.52 -5.22 -4.10
C ALA A 127 -12.18 -5.95 -3.97
N CYS A 128 -11.53 -6.27 -5.11
CA CYS A 128 -10.21 -6.87 -5.11
C CYS A 128 -9.15 -5.93 -4.54
N PHE A 129 -9.19 -4.65 -4.90
CA PHE A 129 -8.28 -3.63 -4.39
C PHE A 129 -8.46 -3.38 -2.90
N SER A 130 -9.71 -3.24 -2.44
CA SER A 130 -10.04 -3.11 -1.01
C SER A 130 -9.63 -4.36 -0.22
N GLY A 131 -9.84 -5.55 -0.77
CA GLY A 131 -9.40 -6.81 -0.16
C GLY A 131 -7.88 -6.88 -0.05
N TYR A 132 -7.14 -6.47 -1.09
CA TYR A 132 -5.69 -6.34 -1.06
C TYR A 132 -5.25 -5.41 0.07
N LEU A 133 -5.77 -4.18 0.11
CA LEU A 133 -5.38 -3.20 1.14
C LEU A 133 -5.69 -3.70 2.55
N LEU A 134 -6.84 -4.35 2.74
CA LEU A 134 -7.23 -4.91 4.03
C LEU A 134 -6.25 -6.01 4.48
N ILE A 135 -5.96 -6.98 3.61
CA ILE A 135 -5.04 -8.07 3.94
C ILE A 135 -3.64 -7.51 4.26
N PHE A 136 -3.10 -6.66 3.38
CA PHE A 136 -1.76 -6.10 3.56
C PHE A 136 -1.68 -5.08 4.71
N SER A 137 -2.80 -4.55 5.19
CA SER A 137 -2.84 -3.74 6.42
C SER A 137 -2.68 -4.56 7.70
N LEU A 138 -3.08 -5.84 7.68
CA LEU A 138 -3.12 -6.71 8.86
C LEU A 138 -1.96 -7.70 8.93
N VAL A 139 -1.40 -8.08 7.78
CA VAL A 139 -0.29 -9.05 7.68
C VAL A 139 1.01 -8.43 8.16
N GLY A 140 1.79 -9.20 8.94
CA GLY A 140 3.12 -8.80 9.40
C GLY A 140 3.12 -7.75 10.52
N ILE A 141 2.00 -7.58 11.22
CA ILE A 141 1.89 -6.75 12.43
C ILE A 141 2.06 -7.63 13.67
N THR A 142 2.84 -7.16 14.65
CA THR A 142 3.01 -7.82 15.94
C THR A 142 1.90 -7.37 16.89
N TYR A 143 0.93 -8.25 17.15
CA TYR A 143 -0.19 -8.01 18.08
C TYR A 143 0.20 -8.33 19.53
N ARG A 144 1.30 -7.74 20.02
CA ARG A 144 1.75 -7.88 21.41
C ARG A 144 1.50 -6.58 22.17
N THR A 145 1.37 -6.71 23.48
CA THR A 145 1.36 -5.60 24.43
C THR A 145 2.63 -5.68 25.28
N TRP A 146 3.25 -4.52 25.50
CA TRP A 146 4.46 -4.38 26.31
C TRP A 146 4.12 -3.51 27.51
N ILE A 147 4.51 -3.96 28.70
CA ILE A 147 4.40 -3.21 29.95
C ILE A 147 5.82 -2.85 30.34
N THR A 148 6.12 -1.56 30.35
CA THR A 148 7.47 -1.05 30.57
C THR A 148 7.45 -0.03 31.70
N PRO A 149 8.37 -0.10 32.67
CA PRO A 149 8.47 0.90 33.73
C PRO A 149 8.85 2.26 33.15
N VAL A 150 8.41 3.34 33.80
CA VAL A 150 8.87 4.70 33.48
C VAL A 150 10.06 5.05 34.37
N GLU A 151 11.12 5.56 33.77
CA GLU A 151 12.32 5.98 34.51
C GLU A 151 11.94 6.91 35.68
N ASP A 152 12.60 6.69 36.82
CA ASP A 152 12.45 7.46 38.06
C ASP A 152 11.03 7.55 38.65
N THR A 153 10.13 6.62 38.29
CA THR A 153 8.76 6.57 38.85
C THR A 153 8.27 5.14 39.08
N ASN A 154 7.27 4.97 39.96
CA ASN A 154 6.60 3.67 40.18
C ASN A 154 5.44 3.42 39.20
N VAL A 155 5.38 4.14 38.09
CA VAL A 155 4.29 4.00 37.09
C VAL A 155 4.77 3.21 35.89
N ASN A 156 3.87 2.39 35.33
CA ASN A 156 4.14 1.57 34.17
C ASN A 156 3.39 2.10 32.95
N ASN A 157 4.04 2.10 31.80
CA ASN A 157 3.44 2.39 30.51
C ASN A 157 2.96 1.10 29.84
N THR A 158 1.75 1.13 29.28
CA THR A 158 1.22 0.07 28.43
C THR A 158 1.36 0.48 26.97
N ARG A 159 2.18 -0.24 26.22
CA ARG A 159 2.42 -0.02 24.78
C ARG A 159 1.83 -1.16 23.98
N THR A 160 1.25 -0.87 22.82
CA THR A 160 0.57 -1.87 22.00
C THR A 160 1.07 -1.84 20.56
N GLY A 161 0.89 -2.95 19.84
CA GLY A 161 1.18 -3.05 18.41
C GLY A 161 0.28 -2.19 17.50
N LEU A 162 -0.74 -1.51 18.04
CA LEU A 162 -1.65 -0.66 17.26
C LEU A 162 -0.93 0.47 16.53
N GLY A 163 0.21 0.95 17.08
CA GLY A 163 1.04 1.95 16.41
C GLY A 163 1.56 1.47 15.05
N GLY A 164 2.05 0.23 14.98
CA GLY A 164 2.54 -0.35 13.72
C GLY A 164 1.41 -0.55 12.69
N TRP A 165 0.20 -0.91 13.15
CA TRP A 165 -0.96 -1.00 12.28
C TRP A 165 -1.40 0.38 11.73
N SER A 166 -1.41 1.41 12.58
CA SER A 166 -1.70 2.78 12.15
C SER A 166 -0.65 3.32 11.18
N ASP A 167 0.64 3.06 11.42
CA ASP A 167 1.73 3.39 10.50
C ASP A 167 1.54 2.72 9.14
N ARG A 168 1.13 1.44 9.13
CA ARG A 168 0.83 0.69 7.91
C ARG A 168 -0.28 1.31 7.08
N ILE A 169 -1.40 1.66 7.72
CA ILE A 169 -2.54 2.29 7.03
C ILE A 169 -2.12 3.64 6.46
N GLY A 170 -1.40 4.44 7.24
CA GLY A 170 -0.90 5.74 6.80
C GLY A 170 0.06 5.62 5.61
N ALA A 171 1.00 4.68 5.66
CA ALA A 171 1.95 4.44 4.59
C ALA A 171 1.27 4.02 3.28
N LEU A 172 0.33 3.06 3.35
CA LEU A 172 -0.43 2.62 2.18
C LEU A 172 -1.32 3.75 1.62
N ALA A 173 -1.97 4.53 2.48
CA ALA A 173 -2.78 5.67 2.04
C ALA A 173 -1.93 6.73 1.35
N TYR A 174 -0.79 7.10 1.93
CA TYR A 174 0.15 8.05 1.33
C TYR A 174 0.68 7.53 -0.01
N ALA A 175 1.02 6.26 -0.09
CA ALA A 175 1.48 5.62 -1.32
C ALA A 175 0.44 5.63 -2.45
N LEU A 176 -0.84 5.62 -2.13
CA LEU A 176 -1.93 5.69 -3.11
C LEU A 176 -2.21 7.10 -3.62
N THR A 177 -1.74 8.15 -2.95
CA THR A 177 -2.05 9.55 -3.33
C THR A 177 -1.70 9.92 -4.77
N PRO A 178 -0.52 9.60 -5.34
CA PRO A 178 -0.27 9.89 -6.75
C PRO A 178 -1.11 9.00 -7.67
N PHE A 179 -1.47 7.78 -7.26
CA PHE A 179 -2.35 6.92 -8.04
C PHE A 179 -3.77 7.49 -8.11
N THR A 180 -4.32 8.00 -7.01
CA THR A 180 -5.63 8.67 -7.01
C THR A 180 -5.61 9.94 -7.86
N ILE A 181 -4.54 10.74 -7.81
CA ILE A 181 -4.34 11.89 -8.71
C ILE A 181 -4.33 11.45 -10.18
N LEU A 182 -3.67 10.34 -10.52
CA LEU A 182 -3.67 9.82 -11.89
C LEU A 182 -5.05 9.35 -12.36
N LEU A 183 -5.89 8.85 -11.45
CA LEU A 183 -7.27 8.46 -11.74
C LEU A 183 -8.22 9.66 -11.92
N SER A 184 -7.89 10.83 -11.34
CA SER A 184 -8.75 12.03 -11.31
C SER A 184 -8.66 12.89 -12.57
N ASN A 185 -7.60 12.72 -13.36
CA ASN A 185 -7.32 13.60 -14.49
C ASN A 185 -8.13 13.22 -15.74
N ARG A 186 -8.81 14.21 -16.33
CA ARG A 186 -9.66 14.06 -17.53
C ARG A 186 -8.88 13.50 -18.74
N GLU A 187 -7.62 13.89 -18.86
CA GLU A 187 -6.64 13.34 -19.81
C GLU A 187 -5.61 12.48 -19.07
N SER A 188 -6.10 11.58 -18.22
CA SER A 188 -5.24 10.66 -17.47
C SER A 188 -4.29 9.93 -18.43
N VAL A 189 -3.00 9.90 -18.07
CA VAL A 189 -1.99 9.06 -18.74
C VAL A 189 -2.47 7.60 -18.81
N LEU A 190 -3.24 7.13 -17.82
CA LEU A 190 -3.87 5.81 -17.88
C LEU A 190 -4.94 5.72 -18.97
N SER A 191 -5.75 6.75 -19.20
CA SER A 191 -6.72 6.78 -20.31
C SER A 191 -6.02 6.69 -21.67
N LEU A 192 -4.90 7.41 -21.84
CA LEU A 192 -4.09 7.36 -23.06
C LEU A 192 -3.42 5.99 -23.26
N LEU A 193 -2.81 5.45 -22.20
CA LEU A 193 -2.12 4.15 -22.24
C LEU A 193 -3.08 2.96 -22.38
N THR A 194 -4.21 3.01 -21.67
CA THR A 194 -5.15 1.89 -21.63
C THR A 194 -6.24 1.96 -22.70
N GLY A 195 -6.58 3.17 -23.17
CA GLY A 195 -7.72 3.46 -24.04
C GLY A 195 -9.09 3.28 -23.38
N ILE A 196 -9.14 3.17 -22.05
CA ILE A 196 -10.39 3.10 -21.28
C ILE A 196 -10.89 4.53 -21.03
N PRO A 197 -12.17 4.83 -21.27
CA PRO A 197 -12.69 6.18 -21.09
C PRO A 197 -12.63 6.62 -19.62
N TYR A 198 -12.31 7.89 -19.40
CA TYR A 198 -12.12 8.52 -18.08
C TYR A 198 -13.28 8.29 -17.10
N GLN A 199 -14.52 8.15 -17.58
CA GLN A 199 -15.69 7.89 -16.74
C GLN A 199 -15.51 6.66 -15.83
N HIS A 200 -14.78 5.64 -16.31
CA HIS A 200 -14.53 4.45 -15.48
C HIS A 200 -13.51 4.70 -14.37
N PHE A 201 -12.54 5.59 -14.59
CA PHE A 201 -11.52 5.96 -13.60
C PHE A 201 -12.04 6.92 -12.56
N ASN A 202 -12.93 7.83 -12.94
CA ASN A 202 -13.58 8.75 -12.00
C ASN A 202 -14.46 8.01 -10.97
N PHE A 203 -15.06 6.86 -11.35
CA PHE A 203 -15.72 6.00 -10.37
C PHE A 203 -14.74 5.37 -9.38
N LEU A 204 -13.62 4.83 -9.86
CA LEU A 204 -12.63 4.18 -8.99
C LEU A 204 -11.88 5.16 -8.09
N HIS A 205 -11.75 6.40 -8.54
CA HIS A 205 -11.21 7.48 -7.73
C HIS A 205 -12.10 7.78 -6.52
N ARG A 206 -13.41 7.87 -6.73
CA ARG A 206 -14.39 8.26 -5.71
C ARG A 206 -14.51 7.17 -4.65
#